data_AF-A0A8C3Q2U3-F1
#
_entry.id   AF-A0A8C3Q2U3-F1
#
_cell.length_a   1.000
_cell.length_b   1.000
_cell.length_c   1.000
_cell.angle_alpha   90.00
_cell.angle_beta   90.00
_cell.angle_gamma   90.00
#
_symmetry.space_group_name_H-M   'P 1'
#
loop_
_entity.id
_entity.type
_entity.pdbx_description
1 polymer ?
#
loop_
_entity_poly.entity_id
_entity_poly.type
_entity_poly.pdbx_seq_one_letter_code
_entity_poly.pdbx_strand_id
1 'polypeptide(L)'
;MVSAAFCTSIVQLYICVGFITGLGLALNLQPSVIIIGRYFLKRRPIANGLAMAGSPVMLCTLAPLNQFLFDNYGWRGSFLILGAILLHCCVAGALFRPISADKVSVKTQSIEEGKEVLKEEVTKDAIEMNSPSNIHMETKTEEEEERDCCEKVNKYLDFSLFKHRGFLIYLIGNVLMFLGFFAPIVFLAPYAKHIGIDEYSAAFLLSILAIVDMVARPTTGIIANSKWVRPRIQYFFSFAIAFNGTCHLLCPLASGYTGLVIYSVFFGLAFGMVCAMLFETLMDLVGASRFTSAVGLVTIAECCTILLGPPIGGTLIDTFGDYKYMFIKCGAVMVLAGTFLFIMNYYNYRMLAKEEKKRKAKEEDTKPVRTENEGRNNWNKEHVQDGPELEPLREEQEGLKKEANGTN
;
A
#
# COMPACT_ATOMS: atom_id res chain seq x y z
N MET A 1 24.91 0.97 9.92
CA MET A 1 25.07 0.84 11.39
C MET A 1 26.51 0.65 11.84
N VAL A 2 27.25 -0.38 11.42
CA VAL A 2 28.66 -0.57 11.87
C VAL A 2 29.54 0.65 11.59
N SER A 3 29.52 1.19 10.35
CA SER A 3 30.26 2.41 10.01
C SER A 3 29.84 3.64 10.83
N ALA A 4 28.58 3.70 11.29
CA ALA A 4 28.07 4.81 12.08
C ALA A 4 28.73 4.90 13.47
N ALA A 5 29.20 3.79 14.02
CA ALA A 5 29.92 3.76 15.30
C ALA A 5 31.27 4.52 15.24
N PHE A 6 31.85 4.68 14.05
CA PHE A 6 33.13 5.36 13.84
C PHE A 6 32.98 6.79 13.33
N CYS A 7 31.75 7.26 13.11
CA CYS A 7 31.50 8.61 12.62
C CYS A 7 31.89 9.67 13.66
N THR A 8 32.48 10.77 13.18
CA THR A 8 32.87 11.93 14.00
C THR A 8 32.06 13.18 13.69
N SER A 9 31.22 13.16 12.65
CA SER A 9 30.36 14.26 12.23
C SER A 9 28.90 13.80 12.06
N ILE A 10 27.96 14.69 12.35
CA ILE A 10 26.51 14.46 12.16
C ILE A 10 26.18 14.18 10.69
N VAL A 11 26.87 14.84 9.75
CA VAL A 11 26.66 14.60 8.31
C VAL A 11 27.02 13.16 7.94
N GLN A 12 28.11 12.62 8.51
CA GLN A 12 28.48 11.22 8.29
C GLN A 12 27.42 10.27 8.87
N LEU A 13 26.83 10.61 10.02
CA LEU A 13 25.71 9.83 10.59
C LEU A 13 24.48 9.85 9.69
N TYR A 14 24.12 10.99 9.07
CA TYR A 14 23.02 11.04 8.11
C TYR A 14 23.25 10.13 6.90
N ILE A 15 24.47 10.08 6.38
CA ILE A 15 24.82 9.20 5.26
C ILE A 15 24.77 7.72 5.69
N CYS A 16 25.43 7.36 6.80
CA CYS A 16 25.55 5.96 7.22
C CYS A 16 24.26 5.38 7.82
N VAL A 17 23.58 6.11 8.70
CA VAL A 17 22.35 5.66 9.38
C VAL A 17 21.13 5.95 8.52
N GLY A 18 21.05 7.10 7.87
CA GLY A 18 19.93 7.46 7.00
C GLY A 18 19.99 6.73 5.66
N PHE A 19 20.91 7.15 4.79
CA PHE A 19 20.93 6.68 3.40
C PHE A 19 21.34 5.22 3.26
N ILE A 20 22.50 4.81 3.76
CA ILE A 20 23.02 3.45 3.57
C ILE A 20 22.13 2.42 4.26
N THR A 21 21.76 2.66 5.52
CA THR A 21 20.90 1.71 6.24
C THR A 21 19.48 1.71 5.66
N GLY A 22 18.94 2.86 5.24
CA GLY A 22 17.66 2.95 4.55
C GLY A 22 17.62 2.17 3.25
N LEU A 23 18.65 2.29 2.40
CA LEU A 23 18.79 1.51 1.17
C LEU A 23 18.84 0.00 1.45
N GLY A 24 19.62 -0.42 2.45
CA GLY A 24 19.69 -1.81 2.89
C GLY A 24 18.34 -2.36 3.37
N LEU A 25 17.60 -1.57 4.14
CA LEU A 25 16.24 -1.93 4.60
C LEU A 25 15.25 -2.01 3.42
N ALA A 26 15.33 -1.12 2.44
CA ALA A 26 14.49 -1.17 1.25
C ALA A 26 14.75 -2.45 0.41
N LEU A 27 16.02 -2.80 0.22
CA LEU A 27 16.44 -4.04 -0.46
C LEU A 27 16.05 -5.31 0.32
N ASN A 28 15.83 -5.21 1.63
CA ASN A 28 15.34 -6.32 2.44
C ASN A 28 13.80 -6.42 2.42
N LEU A 29 13.11 -5.29 2.57
CA LEU A 29 11.65 -5.27 2.71
C LEU A 29 10.94 -5.66 1.40
N GLN A 30 11.36 -5.10 0.26
CA GLN A 30 10.63 -5.28 -1.00
C GLN A 30 10.62 -6.74 -1.49
N PRO A 31 11.74 -7.48 -1.53
CA PRO A 31 11.73 -8.89 -1.91
C PRO A 31 10.92 -9.76 -0.95
N SER A 32 10.94 -9.42 0.35
CA SER A 32 10.18 -10.14 1.39
C SER A 32 8.66 -10.08 1.13
N VAL A 33 8.12 -8.93 0.72
CA VAL A 33 6.71 -8.80 0.37
C VAL A 33 6.37 -9.57 -0.92
N ILE A 34 7.25 -9.51 -1.92
CA ILE A 34 7.03 -10.18 -3.21
C ILE A 34 7.02 -11.70 -3.06
N ILE A 35 7.97 -12.27 -2.31
CA ILE A 35 8.09 -13.73 -2.16
C ILE A 35 6.89 -14.32 -1.41
N ILE A 36 6.39 -13.64 -0.38
CA ILE A 36 5.15 -14.03 0.32
C ILE A 36 3.98 -14.11 -0.67
N GLY A 37 3.86 -13.10 -1.55
CA GLY A 37 2.83 -13.06 -2.57
C GLY A 37 2.91 -14.20 -3.59
N ARG A 38 4.11 -14.74 -3.86
CA ARG A 38 4.32 -15.90 -4.75
C ARG A 38 4.08 -17.24 -4.04
N TYR A 39 4.50 -17.37 -2.78
CA TYR A 39 4.37 -18.61 -2.00
C TYR A 39 2.93 -18.88 -1.55
N PHE A 40 2.22 -17.85 -1.11
CA PHE A 40 0.91 -17.99 -0.48
C PHE A 40 -0.18 -17.35 -1.34
N LEU A 41 -0.71 -18.09 -2.31
CA LEU A 41 -1.82 -17.60 -3.15
C LEU A 41 -3.16 -17.66 -2.39
N LYS A 42 -3.49 -18.81 -1.78
CA LYS A 42 -4.79 -19.04 -1.10
C LYS A 42 -4.91 -18.33 0.26
N ARG A 43 -3.80 -18.17 0.98
CA ARG A 43 -3.74 -17.55 2.33
C ARG A 43 -2.90 -16.27 2.34
N ARG A 44 -2.85 -15.56 1.20
CA ARG A 44 -2.06 -14.33 1.02
C ARG A 44 -2.31 -13.26 2.10
N PRO A 45 -3.56 -12.96 2.49
CA PRO A 45 -3.82 -11.95 3.51
C PRO A 45 -3.29 -12.34 4.90
N ILE A 46 -3.35 -13.62 5.25
CA ILE A 46 -2.85 -14.14 6.54
C ILE A 46 -1.32 -14.05 6.58
N ALA A 47 -0.65 -14.44 5.49
CA ALA A 47 0.82 -14.41 5.40
C ALA A 47 1.35 -12.96 5.43
N ASN A 48 0.72 -12.05 4.68
CA ASN A 48 1.05 -10.62 4.75
C ASN A 48 0.78 -10.04 6.14
N GLY A 49 -0.35 -10.39 6.75
CA GLY A 49 -0.68 -9.96 8.11
C GLY A 49 0.37 -10.40 9.15
N LEU A 50 0.82 -11.66 9.09
CA LEU A 50 1.85 -12.17 9.98
C LEU A 50 3.21 -11.49 9.75
N ALA A 51 3.61 -11.28 8.50
CA ALA A 51 4.85 -10.58 8.18
C ALA A 51 4.83 -9.13 8.68
N MET A 52 3.71 -8.42 8.52
CA MET A 52 3.57 -7.04 9.00
C MET A 52 3.44 -6.92 10.52
N ALA A 53 2.92 -7.95 11.21
CA ALA A 53 2.86 -8.02 12.67
C ALA A 53 4.25 -8.11 13.34
N GLY A 54 5.28 -8.52 12.59
CA GLY A 54 6.66 -8.53 13.09
C GLY A 54 7.23 -7.15 13.41
N SER A 55 6.76 -6.10 12.74
CA SER A 55 7.25 -4.72 12.96
C SER A 55 6.95 -4.20 14.37
N PRO A 56 5.72 -4.29 14.90
CA PRO A 56 5.44 -3.94 16.30
C PRO A 56 6.22 -4.79 17.31
N VAL A 57 6.37 -6.10 17.07
CA VAL A 57 7.16 -6.98 17.96
C VAL A 57 8.61 -6.51 18.05
N MET A 58 9.21 -6.19 16.91
CA MET A 58 10.58 -5.65 16.86
C MET A 58 10.67 -4.31 17.58
N LEU A 59 9.72 -3.39 17.39
CA LEU A 59 9.73 -2.10 18.08
C LEU A 59 9.63 -2.25 19.61
N CYS A 60 8.74 -3.14 20.08
CA CYS A 60 8.54 -3.41 21.50
C CYS A 60 9.78 -3.95 22.19
N THR A 61 10.54 -4.82 21.53
CA THR A 61 11.76 -5.40 22.11
C THR A 61 12.96 -4.47 21.92
N LEU A 62 13.06 -3.82 20.76
CA LEU A 62 14.20 -3.01 20.40
C LEU A 62 14.24 -1.69 21.17
N ALA A 63 13.10 -1.08 21.54
CA ALA A 63 13.11 0.20 22.25
C ALA A 63 13.79 0.12 23.64
N PRO A 64 13.41 -0.80 24.55
CA PRO A 64 14.11 -0.96 25.83
C PRO A 64 15.52 -1.52 25.66
N LEU A 65 15.72 -2.45 24.71
CA LEU A 65 17.05 -2.98 24.41
C LEU A 65 18.01 -1.87 23.96
N ASN A 66 17.54 -0.94 23.13
CA ASN A 66 18.37 0.16 22.66
C ASN A 66 18.79 1.07 23.82
N GLN A 67 17.88 1.40 24.74
CA GLN A 67 18.21 2.15 25.95
C GLN A 67 19.23 1.40 26.82
N PHE A 68 19.04 0.10 27.04
CA PHE A 68 19.99 -0.75 27.76
C PHE A 68 21.38 -0.77 27.11
N LEU A 69 21.45 -0.86 25.77
CA LEU A 69 22.71 -0.82 25.04
C LEU A 69 23.40 0.54 25.18
N PHE A 70 22.63 1.64 25.13
CA PHE A 70 23.18 2.98 25.33
C PHE A 70 23.81 3.15 26.71
N ASP A 71 23.16 2.67 27.77
CA ASP A 71 23.63 2.85 29.14
C ASP A 71 24.91 2.03 29.42
N ASN A 72 25.01 0.81 28.89
CA ASN A 72 26.13 -0.10 29.18
C ASN A 72 27.32 0.06 28.22
N TYR A 73 27.05 0.33 26.94
CA TYR A 73 28.08 0.32 25.88
C TYR A 73 28.27 1.68 25.20
N GLY A 74 27.47 2.68 25.58
CA GLY A 74 27.45 3.98 24.92
C GLY A 74 26.90 3.91 23.49
N TRP A 75 26.72 5.07 22.87
CA TRP A 75 26.10 5.16 21.54
C TRP A 75 26.88 4.46 20.42
N ARG A 76 28.22 4.44 20.52
CA ARG A 76 29.08 3.75 19.54
C ARG A 76 28.93 2.22 19.64
N GLY A 77 28.96 1.69 20.86
CA GLY A 77 28.76 0.27 21.11
C GLY A 77 27.37 -0.19 20.70
N SER A 78 26.33 0.61 20.99
CA SER A 78 24.96 0.35 20.52
C SER A 78 24.90 0.20 19.00
N PHE A 79 25.50 1.11 18.22
CA PHE A 79 25.48 1.01 16.76
C PHE A 79 26.21 -0.22 16.20
N LEU A 80 27.29 -0.68 16.85
CA LEU A 80 27.97 -1.92 16.47
C LEU A 80 27.07 -3.14 16.69
N ILE A 81 26.45 -3.24 17.86
CA ILE A 81 25.57 -4.36 18.22
C ILE A 81 24.31 -4.36 17.34
N LEU A 82 23.68 -3.20 17.13
CA LEU A 82 22.56 -3.05 16.19
C LEU A 82 22.96 -3.43 14.75
N GLY A 83 24.20 -3.14 14.34
CA GLY A 83 24.75 -3.60 13.07
C GLY A 83 24.82 -5.13 12.96
N ALA A 84 25.21 -5.82 14.04
CA ALA A 84 25.23 -7.28 14.09
C ALA A 84 23.81 -7.87 14.04
N ILE A 85 22.84 -7.25 14.73
CA ILE A 85 21.42 -7.64 14.66
C ILE A 85 20.89 -7.46 13.23
N LEU A 86 21.18 -6.34 12.57
CA LEU A 86 20.76 -6.11 11.18
C LEU A 86 21.41 -7.09 10.19
N LEU A 87 22.63 -7.58 10.46
CA LEU A 87 23.27 -8.58 9.61
C LEU A 87 22.50 -9.92 9.61
N HIS A 88 21.72 -10.22 10.65
CA HIS A 88 20.83 -11.40 10.67
C HIS A 88 19.74 -11.31 9.60
N CYS A 89 19.42 -10.12 9.07
CA CYS A 89 18.53 -9.98 7.92
C CYS A 89 19.07 -10.69 6.67
N CYS A 90 20.40 -10.82 6.51
CA CYS A 90 21.00 -11.59 5.42
C CYS A 90 20.73 -13.10 5.59
N VAL A 91 20.80 -13.61 6.81
CA VAL A 91 20.47 -15.02 7.13
C VAL A 91 18.99 -15.28 6.89
N ALA A 92 18.11 -14.36 7.31
CA ALA A 92 16.69 -14.44 7.02
C ALA A 92 16.40 -14.41 5.51
N GLY A 93 17.12 -13.58 4.75
CA GLY A 93 17.01 -13.51 3.29
C GLY A 93 17.48 -14.79 2.58
N ALA A 94 18.44 -15.52 3.15
CA ALA A 94 18.90 -16.79 2.59
C ALA A 94 17.82 -17.89 2.60
N LEU A 95 16.76 -17.73 3.41
CA LEU A 95 15.60 -18.63 3.41
C LEU A 95 14.68 -18.44 2.19
N PHE A 96 14.87 -17.37 1.42
CA PHE A 96 14.09 -17.10 0.21
C PHE A 96 14.49 -18.03 -0.92
N ARG A 97 13.92 -19.23 -0.91
CA ARG A 97 14.09 -20.19 -2.00
C ARG A 97 13.24 -19.74 -3.20
N PRO A 98 13.79 -19.69 -4.43
CA PRO A 98 12.95 -19.50 -5.60
C PRO A 98 12.09 -20.74 -5.80
N ILE A 99 10.78 -20.57 -5.91
CA ILE A 99 9.90 -21.63 -6.40
C ILE A 99 10.27 -21.80 -7.87
N SER A 100 10.88 -22.94 -8.22
CA SER A 100 11.02 -23.33 -9.61
C SER A 100 9.64 -23.31 -10.23
N ALA A 101 9.42 -22.42 -11.19
CA ALA A 101 8.39 -22.68 -12.17
C ALA A 101 8.76 -24.02 -12.79
N ASP A 102 7.92 -25.05 -12.60
CA ASP A 102 7.90 -26.15 -13.54
C ASP A 102 7.94 -25.56 -14.94
N LYS A 103 8.77 -26.15 -15.80
CA LYS A 103 9.12 -25.74 -17.16
C LYS A 103 7.91 -25.35 -18.01
N VAL A 104 7.33 -24.18 -17.76
CA VAL A 104 6.64 -23.38 -18.74
C VAL A 104 7.68 -22.33 -19.09
N SER A 105 8.45 -22.66 -20.13
CA SER A 105 9.37 -21.76 -20.80
C SER A 105 8.69 -20.41 -21.00
N VAL A 106 8.97 -19.48 -20.10
CA VAL A 106 8.96 -18.07 -20.46
C VAL A 106 10.11 -17.96 -21.42
N LYS A 107 9.78 -17.81 -22.71
CA LYS A 107 10.70 -17.39 -23.77
C LYS A 107 11.44 -16.14 -23.31
N THR A 108 12.55 -16.35 -22.61
CA THR A 108 13.74 -15.51 -22.63
C THR A 108 14.75 -16.12 -23.62
N GLN A 109 14.26 -16.90 -24.59
CA GLN A 109 15.02 -17.47 -25.71
C GLN A 109 14.86 -16.70 -27.03
N SER A 110 14.15 -15.57 -27.08
CA SER A 110 14.01 -14.80 -28.33
C SER A 110 14.81 -13.50 -28.37
N ILE A 111 15.90 -13.38 -27.58
CA ILE A 111 16.80 -12.22 -27.66
C ILE A 111 18.28 -12.63 -27.87
N GLU A 112 18.67 -13.86 -27.56
CA GLU A 112 20.06 -14.31 -27.79
C GLU A 112 20.25 -15.18 -29.05
N GLU A 113 19.27 -15.99 -29.48
CA GLU A 113 19.39 -16.77 -30.73
C GLU A 113 19.23 -15.90 -32.01
N GLY A 114 18.62 -14.72 -31.91
CA GLY A 114 18.49 -13.78 -33.04
C GLY A 114 19.72 -12.89 -33.28
N LYS A 115 20.71 -12.91 -32.39
CA LYS A 115 21.94 -12.10 -32.51
C LYS A 115 23.11 -12.85 -33.14
N GLU A 116 23.07 -14.18 -33.17
CA GLU A 116 24.06 -14.99 -33.90
C GLU A 116 23.62 -15.26 -35.35
N VAL A 117 22.33 -15.43 -35.63
CA VAL A 117 21.82 -15.63 -36.99
C VAL A 117 21.94 -14.36 -37.85
N LEU A 118 21.76 -13.16 -37.27
CA LEU A 118 21.93 -11.89 -38.02
C LEU A 118 23.40 -11.51 -38.29
N LYS A 119 24.38 -12.16 -37.64
CA LYS A 119 25.81 -11.94 -37.92
C LYS A 119 26.34 -12.83 -39.03
N GLU A 120 25.71 -13.98 -39.28
CA GLU A 120 26.10 -14.88 -40.38
C GLU A 120 25.48 -14.49 -41.73
N GLU A 121 24.30 -13.88 -41.77
CA GLU A 121 23.67 -13.45 -43.04
C GLU A 121 24.24 -12.13 -43.59
N VAL A 122 24.81 -11.26 -42.76
CA VAL A 122 25.38 -9.97 -43.21
C VAL A 122 26.79 -10.10 -43.82
N THR A 123 27.43 -11.27 -43.72
CA THR A 123 28.81 -11.47 -44.22
C THR A 123 28.88 -12.08 -45.64
N LYS A 124 27.74 -12.34 -46.31
CA LYS A 124 27.72 -13.00 -47.63
C LYS A 124 27.31 -12.14 -48.83
N ASP A 125 26.70 -10.98 -48.63
CA ASP A 125 26.24 -10.13 -49.74
C ASP A 125 27.11 -8.87 -50.00
N ALA A 126 28.33 -8.84 -49.47
CA ALA A 126 29.32 -7.80 -49.76
C ALA A 126 30.41 -8.29 -50.72
N ILE A 127 30.03 -8.83 -51.89
CA ILE A 127 30.89 -8.94 -53.07
C ILE A 127 30.05 -8.61 -54.30
N GLU A 128 29.91 -7.33 -54.65
CA GLU A 128 30.06 -6.79 -56.01
C GLU A 128 29.66 -5.29 -56.12
N MET A 129 30.67 -4.50 -56.50
CA MET A 129 30.66 -3.30 -57.37
C MET A 129 29.95 -1.98 -56.98
N ASN A 130 30.83 -1.00 -56.69
CA ASN A 130 30.99 0.34 -57.29
C ASN A 130 30.18 1.58 -56.83
N SER A 131 30.92 2.42 -56.09
CA SER A 131 31.11 3.89 -56.28
C SER A 131 30.12 4.87 -55.61
N PRO A 132 30.60 6.09 -55.26
CA PRO A 132 30.42 6.63 -53.91
C PRO A 132 29.41 7.79 -53.83
N SER A 133 28.65 7.89 -52.74
CA SER A 133 28.12 9.19 -52.29
C SER A 133 27.71 9.18 -50.80
N ASN A 134 28.29 10.14 -50.06
CA ASN A 134 27.81 10.78 -48.83
C ASN A 134 27.64 9.94 -47.55
N ILE A 135 28.65 10.07 -46.70
CA ILE A 135 28.60 9.80 -45.25
C ILE A 135 27.63 10.80 -44.61
N HIS A 136 26.49 10.33 -44.10
CA HIS A 136 25.77 11.01 -43.02
C HIS A 136 25.89 10.16 -41.76
N MET A 137 26.71 10.64 -40.83
CA MET A 137 26.83 10.12 -39.48
C MET A 137 25.64 10.69 -38.69
N GLU A 138 24.59 9.89 -38.49
CA GLU A 138 23.47 10.26 -37.62
C GLU A 138 23.93 10.17 -36.15
N THR A 139 24.21 11.32 -35.57
CA THR A 139 24.34 11.52 -34.14
C THR A 139 22.95 11.34 -33.51
N LYS A 140 22.73 10.24 -32.78
CA LYS A 140 21.52 10.06 -31.97
C LYS A 140 21.38 11.24 -31.02
N THR A 141 20.25 11.93 -31.10
CA THR A 141 19.96 13.12 -30.29
C THR A 141 19.46 12.67 -28.92
N GLU A 142 19.87 13.38 -27.85
CA GLU A 142 19.54 13.09 -26.44
C GLU A 142 18.03 12.91 -26.16
N GLU A 143 17.17 13.46 -27.02
CA GLU A 143 15.70 13.35 -26.93
C GLU A 143 15.14 11.94 -27.18
N GLU A 144 15.83 11.07 -27.93
CA GLU A 144 15.37 9.69 -28.19
C GLU A 144 15.68 8.72 -27.03
N GLU A 145 16.78 8.94 -26.29
CA GLU A 145 17.11 8.17 -25.09
C GLU A 145 16.17 8.51 -23.91
N GLU A 146 15.77 9.77 -23.77
CA GLU A 146 14.77 10.18 -22.76
C GLU A 146 13.41 9.52 -23.00
N ARG A 147 12.97 9.37 -24.27
CA ARG A 147 11.70 8.70 -24.60
C ARG A 147 11.71 7.21 -24.29
N ASP A 148 12.80 6.49 -24.60
CA ASP A 148 12.93 5.05 -24.28
C ASP A 148 12.99 4.80 -22.76
N CYS A 149 13.66 5.69 -22.02
CA CYS A 149 13.68 5.62 -20.56
C CYS A 149 12.29 5.93 -19.96
N CYS A 150 11.61 6.96 -20.47
CA CYS A 150 10.27 7.34 -20.01
C CYS A 150 9.20 6.28 -20.34
N GLU A 151 9.29 5.60 -21.50
CA GLU A 151 8.43 4.47 -21.85
C GLU A 151 8.70 3.23 -20.97
N LYS A 152 9.97 2.93 -20.68
CA LYS A 152 10.34 1.88 -19.71
C LYS A 152 9.83 2.19 -18.32
N VAL A 153 9.93 3.44 -17.87
CA VAL A 153 9.39 3.89 -16.58
C VAL A 153 7.86 3.81 -16.58
N ASN A 154 7.18 4.21 -17.65
CA ASN A 154 5.72 4.12 -17.79
C ASN A 154 5.20 2.66 -17.80
N LYS A 155 6.03 1.71 -18.24
CA LYS A 155 5.73 0.26 -18.15
C LYS A 155 5.70 -0.26 -16.71
N TYR A 156 6.45 0.35 -15.79
CA TYR A 156 6.52 -0.04 -14.37
C TYR A 156 5.72 0.88 -13.43
N LEU A 157 5.57 2.15 -13.80
CA LEU A 157 4.78 3.18 -13.13
C LEU A 157 3.68 3.65 -14.08
N ASP A 158 2.50 3.07 -13.94
CA ASP A 158 1.32 3.38 -14.74
C ASP A 158 0.75 4.76 -14.35
N PHE A 159 1.28 5.81 -14.98
CA PHE A 159 0.85 7.20 -14.76
C PHE A 159 -0.60 7.45 -15.13
N SER A 160 -1.27 6.54 -15.85
CA SER A 160 -2.70 6.68 -16.10
C SER A 160 -3.54 6.56 -14.82
N LEU A 161 -2.96 6.08 -13.70
CA LEU A 161 -3.57 6.11 -12.37
C LEU A 161 -3.91 7.53 -11.90
N PHE A 162 -3.14 8.55 -12.31
CA PHE A 162 -3.44 9.95 -11.96
C PHE A 162 -4.75 10.48 -12.58
N LYS A 163 -5.28 9.80 -13.60
CA LYS A 163 -6.61 10.12 -14.17
C LYS A 163 -7.75 9.52 -13.33
N HIS A 164 -7.46 8.58 -12.44
CA HIS A 164 -8.47 7.96 -11.58
C HIS A 164 -8.80 8.86 -10.38
N ARG A 165 -10.02 9.40 -10.36
CA ARG A 165 -10.45 10.41 -9.36
C ARG A 165 -10.22 9.96 -7.93
N GLY A 166 -10.60 8.73 -7.59
CA GLY A 166 -10.43 8.24 -6.22
C GLY A 166 -8.96 8.02 -5.85
N PHE A 167 -8.10 7.64 -6.81
CA PHE A 167 -6.65 7.53 -6.56
C PHE A 167 -6.02 8.88 -6.27
N LEU A 168 -6.42 9.91 -7.00
CA LEU A 168 -5.92 11.27 -6.74
C LEU A 168 -6.35 11.78 -5.36
N ILE A 169 -7.61 11.55 -4.96
CA ILE A 169 -8.12 11.92 -3.63
C ILE A 169 -7.32 11.19 -2.54
N TYR A 170 -7.13 9.88 -2.69
CA TYR A 170 -6.36 9.06 -1.77
C TYR A 170 -4.91 9.55 -1.65
N LEU A 171 -4.25 9.82 -2.78
CA LEU A 171 -2.86 10.28 -2.83
C LEU A 171 -2.67 11.62 -2.12
N ILE A 172 -3.53 12.60 -2.40
CA ILE A 172 -3.46 13.93 -1.75
C ILE A 172 -3.69 13.79 -0.24
N GLY A 173 -4.67 12.99 0.18
CA GLY A 173 -4.95 12.74 1.59
C GLY A 173 -3.77 12.09 2.32
N ASN A 174 -3.12 11.10 1.70
CA ASN A 174 -1.93 10.46 2.27
C ASN A 174 -0.76 11.44 2.39
N VAL A 175 -0.47 12.22 1.35
CA VAL A 175 0.60 13.24 1.38
C VAL A 175 0.36 14.22 2.55
N LEU A 176 -0.87 14.71 2.73
CA LEU A 176 -1.21 15.57 3.87
C LEU A 176 -1.04 14.85 5.21
N MET A 177 -1.52 13.61 5.32
CA MET A 177 -1.43 12.79 6.53
C MET A 177 0.02 12.53 6.96
N PHE A 178 0.89 12.11 6.04
CA PHE A 178 2.26 11.68 6.36
C PHE A 178 3.17 12.82 6.85
N LEU A 179 2.82 14.08 6.56
CA LEU A 179 3.49 15.27 7.13
C LEU A 179 3.38 15.37 8.66
N GLY A 180 2.36 14.74 9.25
CA GLY A 180 2.10 14.69 10.71
C GLY A 180 2.19 13.30 11.34
N PHE A 181 2.33 12.23 10.54
CA PHE A 181 2.16 10.85 11.02
C PHE A 181 3.35 10.30 11.82
N PHE A 182 4.58 10.52 11.35
CA PHE A 182 5.78 9.91 11.96
C PHE A 182 6.47 10.77 13.03
N ALA A 183 6.26 12.09 13.02
CA ALA A 183 6.92 12.95 14.01
C ALA A 183 6.52 12.59 15.47
N PRO A 184 5.24 12.33 15.80
CA PRO A 184 4.84 11.97 17.16
C PRO A 184 5.50 10.70 17.70
N ILE A 185 5.68 9.65 16.87
CA ILE A 185 6.34 8.41 17.31
C ILE A 185 7.84 8.62 17.56
N VAL A 186 8.51 9.46 16.75
CA VAL A 186 9.93 9.79 16.92
C VAL A 186 10.17 10.64 18.17
N PHE A 187 9.33 11.65 18.41
CA PHE A 187 9.50 12.61 19.51
C PHE A 187 8.83 12.18 20.82
N LEU A 188 8.14 11.04 20.89
CA LEU A 188 7.47 10.59 22.11
C LEU A 188 8.44 10.36 23.28
N ALA A 189 9.52 9.61 23.07
CA ALA A 189 10.50 9.34 24.12
C ALA A 189 11.26 10.62 24.54
N PRO A 190 11.76 11.48 23.61
CA PRO A 190 12.31 12.79 23.97
C PRO A 190 11.33 13.68 24.75
N TYR A 191 10.05 13.69 24.39
CA TYR A 191 9.03 14.44 25.11
C TYR A 191 8.84 13.94 26.54
N ALA A 192 8.78 12.62 26.74
CA ALA A 192 8.72 12.02 28.06
C ALA A 192 9.93 12.41 28.92
N LYS A 193 11.14 12.36 28.36
CA LYS A 193 12.36 12.81 29.04
C LYS A 193 12.31 14.31 29.38
N HIS A 194 11.79 15.14 28.47
CA HIS A 194 11.64 16.59 28.67
C HIS A 194 10.70 16.94 29.84
N ILE A 195 9.66 16.15 30.10
CA ILE A 195 8.77 16.34 31.26
C ILE A 195 9.29 15.69 32.55
N GLY A 196 10.53 15.15 32.53
CA GLY A 196 11.21 14.60 33.71
C GLY A 196 10.96 13.11 33.97
N ILE A 197 10.44 12.35 33.00
CA ILE A 197 10.30 10.89 33.11
C ILE A 197 11.67 10.25 32.85
N ASP A 198 11.98 9.18 33.59
CA ASP A 198 13.22 8.43 33.42
C ASP A 198 13.34 7.78 32.04
N GLU A 199 14.58 7.49 31.65
CA GLU A 199 14.87 7.07 30.29
C GLU A 199 14.30 5.69 29.92
N TYR A 200 14.25 4.78 30.88
CA TYR A 200 13.65 3.45 30.68
C TYR A 200 12.14 3.55 30.54
N SER A 201 11.47 4.28 31.44
CA SER A 201 10.03 4.52 31.37
C SER A 201 9.63 5.19 30.06
N ALA A 202 10.43 6.14 29.56
CA ALA A 202 10.23 6.75 28.25
C ALA A 202 10.32 5.73 27.10
N ALA A 203 11.29 4.80 27.14
CA ALA A 203 11.40 3.72 26.17
C ALA A 203 10.24 2.71 26.27
N PHE A 204 9.73 2.45 27.47
CA PHE A 204 8.57 1.60 27.70
C PHE A 204 7.29 2.16 27.08
N LEU A 205 7.13 3.48 26.94
CA LEU A 205 5.98 4.07 26.24
C LEU A 205 5.89 3.60 24.78
N LEU A 206 7.03 3.56 24.07
CA LEU A 206 7.10 3.02 22.70
C LEU A 206 6.77 1.53 22.65
N SER A 207 7.12 0.80 23.71
CA SER A 207 6.79 -0.63 23.84
C SER A 207 5.30 -0.86 24.04
N ILE A 208 4.65 -0.07 24.90
CA ILE A 208 3.20 -0.09 25.12
C ILE A 208 2.47 0.23 23.81
N LEU A 209 2.89 1.28 23.11
CA LEU A 209 2.35 1.64 21.80
C LEU A 209 2.43 0.46 20.83
N ALA A 210 3.58 -0.20 20.75
CA ALA A 210 3.81 -1.32 19.85
C ALA A 210 2.97 -2.57 20.20
N ILE A 211 2.80 -2.88 21.49
CA ILE A 211 1.92 -3.98 21.93
C ILE A 211 0.47 -3.71 21.54
N VAL A 212 0.00 -2.47 21.73
CA VAL A 212 -1.37 -2.11 21.36
C VAL A 212 -1.55 -2.13 19.83
N ASP A 213 -0.58 -1.61 19.07
CA ASP A 213 -0.56 -1.66 17.61
C ASP A 213 -0.64 -3.12 17.09
N MET A 214 0.12 -4.02 17.70
CA MET A 214 0.12 -5.46 17.37
C MET A 214 -1.28 -6.08 17.45
N VAL A 215 -2.09 -5.68 18.43
CA VAL A 215 -3.48 -6.16 18.60
C VAL A 215 -4.46 -5.37 17.73
N ALA A 216 -4.22 -4.07 17.54
CA ALA A 216 -5.08 -3.18 16.78
C ALA A 216 -5.13 -3.54 15.29
N ARG A 217 -3.99 -3.88 14.67
CA ARG A 217 -3.95 -4.15 13.21
C ARG A 217 -4.85 -5.32 12.78
N PRO A 218 -4.74 -6.53 13.37
CA PRO A 218 -5.59 -7.65 12.97
C PRO A 218 -7.06 -7.38 13.28
N THR A 219 -7.34 -6.79 14.46
CA THR A 219 -8.71 -6.45 14.88
C THR A 219 -9.36 -5.49 13.89
N THR A 220 -8.65 -4.44 13.49
CA THR A 220 -9.12 -3.46 12.49
C THR A 220 -9.31 -4.10 11.12
N GLY A 221 -8.38 -4.96 10.70
CA GLY A 221 -8.51 -5.70 9.43
C GLY A 221 -9.75 -6.60 9.38
N ILE A 222 -10.10 -7.26 10.50
CA ILE A 222 -11.33 -8.07 10.60
C ILE A 222 -12.56 -7.16 10.54
N ILE A 223 -12.56 -6.05 11.29
CA ILE A 223 -13.67 -5.08 11.29
C ILE A 223 -13.91 -4.50 9.89
N ALA A 224 -12.84 -4.12 9.18
CA ALA A 224 -12.92 -3.55 7.84
C ALA A 224 -13.45 -4.52 6.78
N ASN A 225 -13.24 -5.83 7.00
CA ASN A 225 -13.76 -6.88 6.14
C ASN A 225 -15.20 -7.30 6.47
N SER A 226 -15.81 -6.73 7.51
CA SER A 226 -17.23 -6.95 7.83
C SER A 226 -18.13 -6.39 6.73
N LYS A 227 -19.26 -7.06 6.47
CA LYS A 227 -20.25 -6.69 5.45
C LYS A 227 -20.76 -5.25 5.55
N TRP A 228 -20.72 -4.68 6.76
CA TRP A 228 -21.19 -3.32 7.05
C TRP A 228 -20.14 -2.25 6.76
N VAL A 229 -18.87 -2.56 7.01
CA VAL A 229 -17.75 -1.60 6.91
C VAL A 229 -17.13 -1.64 5.53
N ARG A 230 -17.03 -2.83 4.91
CA ARG A 230 -16.36 -3.04 3.62
C ARG A 230 -16.87 -2.12 2.50
N PRO A 231 -18.19 -1.93 2.29
CA PRO A 231 -18.67 -1.00 1.25
C PRO A 231 -18.33 0.48 1.51
N ARG A 232 -17.92 0.81 2.74
CA ARG A 232 -17.66 2.17 3.23
C ARG A 232 -16.25 2.28 3.83
N ILE A 233 -15.32 1.42 3.39
CA ILE A 233 -13.99 1.30 3.98
C ILE A 233 -13.19 2.62 3.93
N GLN A 234 -13.40 3.44 2.90
CA GLN A 234 -12.75 4.76 2.76
C GLN A 234 -13.16 5.74 3.86
N TYR A 235 -14.42 5.69 4.33
CA TYR A 235 -14.85 6.51 5.46
C TYR A 235 -14.26 6.02 6.78
N PHE A 236 -14.15 4.70 6.95
CA PHE A 236 -13.50 4.11 8.12
C PHE A 236 -12.01 4.48 8.20
N PHE A 237 -11.32 4.53 7.07
CA PHE A 237 -9.95 5.05 6.99
C PHE A 237 -9.86 6.54 7.34
N SER A 238 -10.78 7.35 6.81
CA SER A 238 -10.84 8.79 7.14
C SER A 238 -11.07 9.02 8.65
N PHE A 239 -11.93 8.21 9.26
CA PHE A 239 -12.15 8.19 10.71
C PHE A 239 -10.88 7.80 11.48
N ALA A 240 -10.17 6.74 11.07
CA ALA A 240 -8.94 6.31 11.73
C ALA A 240 -7.86 7.41 11.74
N ILE A 241 -7.72 8.14 10.62
CA ILE A 241 -6.79 9.28 10.50
C ILE A 241 -7.20 10.42 11.43
N ALA A 242 -8.47 10.82 11.41
CA ALA A 242 -8.98 11.89 12.26
C ALA A 242 -8.89 11.53 13.75
N PHE A 243 -9.16 10.28 14.11
CA PHE A 243 -9.00 9.76 15.46
C PHE A 243 -7.53 9.83 15.91
N ASN A 244 -6.59 9.43 15.05
CA ASN A 244 -5.16 9.54 15.35
C ASN A 244 -4.73 11.01 15.55
N GLY A 245 -5.16 11.90 14.66
CA GLY A 245 -4.89 13.33 14.79
C GLY A 245 -5.48 13.93 16.08
N THR A 246 -6.68 13.49 16.47
CA THR A 246 -7.31 13.90 17.74
C THR A 246 -6.51 13.42 18.94
N CYS A 247 -5.99 12.18 18.92
CA CYS A 247 -5.10 11.68 19.97
C CYS A 247 -3.85 12.57 20.13
N HIS A 248 -3.26 13.03 19.03
CA HIS A 248 -2.12 13.96 19.07
C HIS A 248 -2.48 15.35 19.60
N LEU A 249 -3.65 15.89 19.26
CA LEU A 249 -4.13 17.15 19.82
C LEU A 249 -4.37 17.09 21.34
N LEU A 250 -4.73 15.92 21.85
CA LEU A 250 -4.95 15.68 23.27
C LEU A 250 -3.67 15.35 24.05
N CYS A 251 -2.57 15.01 23.37
CA CYS A 251 -1.28 14.69 24.00
C CYS A 251 -0.78 15.78 24.97
N PRO A 252 -0.83 17.09 24.65
CA PRO A 252 -0.41 18.15 25.58
C PRO A 252 -1.15 18.19 26.92
N LEU A 253 -2.36 17.62 27.01
CA LEU A 253 -3.14 17.54 28.24
C LEU A 253 -2.68 16.38 29.14
N ALA A 254 -1.94 15.42 28.58
CA ALA A 254 -1.40 14.29 29.33
C ALA A 254 -0.26 14.77 30.23
N SER A 255 -0.51 14.76 31.55
CA SER A 255 0.50 15.09 32.56
C SER A 255 1.03 13.83 33.23
N GLY A 256 2.34 13.81 33.48
CA GLY A 256 3.04 12.70 34.12
C GLY A 256 3.08 11.41 33.30
N TYR A 257 3.63 10.36 33.91
CA TYR A 257 3.81 9.06 33.26
C TYR A 257 2.48 8.38 32.92
N THR A 258 1.51 8.37 33.85
CA THR A 258 0.20 7.75 33.63
C THR A 258 -0.55 8.39 32.46
N GLY A 259 -0.50 9.72 32.33
CA GLY A 259 -1.09 10.41 31.18
C GLY A 259 -0.47 9.96 29.85
N LEU A 260 0.87 9.87 29.79
CA LEU A 260 1.57 9.41 28.58
C LEU A 260 1.34 7.93 28.28
N VAL A 261 1.13 7.08 29.29
CA VAL A 261 0.74 5.68 29.09
C VAL A 261 -0.63 5.60 28.42
N ILE A 262 -1.62 6.34 28.93
CA ILE A 262 -2.97 6.41 28.33
C ILE A 262 -2.88 6.91 26.89
N TYR A 263 -2.12 7.98 26.65
CA TYR A 263 -1.85 8.49 25.31
C TYR A 263 -1.21 7.42 24.41
N SER A 264 -0.22 6.67 24.89
CA SER A 264 0.47 5.63 24.12
C SER A 264 -0.46 4.48 23.72
N VAL A 265 -1.43 4.14 24.57
CA VAL A 265 -2.48 3.16 24.24
C VAL A 265 -3.37 3.66 23.11
N PHE A 266 -3.91 4.87 23.22
CA PHE A 266 -4.76 5.44 22.18
C PHE A 266 -4.01 5.68 20.87
N PHE A 267 -2.77 6.15 20.96
CA PHE A 267 -1.91 6.32 19.81
C PHE A 267 -1.59 4.98 19.15
N GLY A 268 -1.22 3.94 19.90
CA GLY A 268 -0.98 2.59 19.35
C GLY A 268 -2.22 2.01 18.65
N LEU A 269 -3.40 2.21 19.23
CA LEU A 269 -4.67 1.79 18.62
C LEU A 269 -4.94 2.54 17.30
N ALA A 270 -4.81 3.87 17.32
CA ALA A 270 -5.05 4.71 16.15
C ALA A 270 -4.02 4.47 15.03
N PHE A 271 -2.75 4.32 15.41
CA PHE A 271 -1.65 4.00 14.49
C PHE A 271 -1.89 2.65 13.82
N GLY A 272 -2.24 1.61 14.58
CA GLY A 272 -2.57 0.29 14.03
C GLY A 272 -3.79 0.30 13.13
N MET A 273 -4.81 1.10 13.44
CA MET A 273 -5.96 1.28 12.55
C MET A 273 -5.55 1.87 11.19
N VAL A 274 -4.76 2.96 11.20
CA VAL A 274 -4.28 3.62 9.97
C VAL A 274 -3.40 2.68 9.14
N CYS A 275 -2.42 2.01 9.77
CA CYS A 275 -1.52 1.09 9.08
C CYS A 275 -2.27 -0.11 8.45
N ALA A 276 -3.28 -0.66 9.13
CA ALA A 276 -4.08 -1.76 8.59
C ALA A 276 -4.91 -1.32 7.36
N MET A 277 -5.45 -0.10 7.38
CA MET A 277 -6.34 0.41 6.34
C MET A 277 -5.62 1.00 5.12
N LEU A 278 -4.37 1.42 5.27
CA LEU A 278 -3.59 2.07 4.21
C LEU A 278 -3.59 1.23 2.90
N PHE A 279 -3.13 -0.01 2.97
CA PHE A 279 -3.07 -0.86 1.78
C PHE A 279 -4.43 -1.45 1.38
N GLU A 280 -5.33 -1.71 2.33
CA GLU A 280 -6.66 -2.27 2.04
C GLU A 280 -7.52 -1.28 1.24
N THR A 281 -7.51 0.01 1.63
CA THR A 281 -8.24 1.06 0.90
C THR A 281 -7.65 1.32 -0.48
N LEU A 282 -6.32 1.28 -0.62
CA LEU A 282 -5.67 1.39 -1.92
C LEU A 282 -6.04 0.21 -2.84
N MET A 283 -6.09 -1.01 -2.30
CA MET A 283 -6.48 -2.21 -3.04
C MET A 283 -7.95 -2.16 -3.47
N ASP A 284 -8.84 -1.72 -2.60
CA ASP A 284 -10.27 -1.57 -2.90
C ASP A 284 -10.51 -0.54 -4.02
N LEU A 285 -9.70 0.52 -4.04
CA LEU A 285 -9.86 1.62 -4.97
C LEU A 285 -9.28 1.38 -6.36
N VAL A 286 -8.10 0.75 -6.44
CA VAL A 286 -7.36 0.55 -7.70
C VAL A 286 -7.53 -0.87 -8.26
N GLY A 287 -7.87 -1.83 -7.41
CA GLY A 287 -7.98 -3.23 -7.75
C GLY A 287 -6.63 -3.95 -7.80
N ALA A 288 -6.68 -5.29 -7.80
CA ALA A 288 -5.49 -6.13 -7.65
C ALA A 288 -4.50 -6.05 -8.82
N SER A 289 -4.98 -5.79 -10.05
CA SER A 289 -4.13 -5.78 -11.25
C SER A 289 -3.16 -4.60 -11.29
N ARG A 290 -3.60 -3.43 -10.81
CA ARG A 290 -2.83 -2.17 -10.82
C ARG A 290 -2.25 -1.81 -9.45
N PHE A 291 -2.47 -2.65 -8.44
CA PHE A 291 -2.07 -2.41 -7.04
C PHE A 291 -0.56 -2.15 -6.88
N THR A 292 0.30 -2.99 -7.48
CA THR A 292 1.77 -2.84 -7.34
C THR A 292 2.26 -1.50 -7.88
N SER A 293 1.75 -1.08 -9.04
CA SER A 293 2.10 0.23 -9.62
C SER A 293 1.59 1.39 -8.76
N ALA A 294 0.38 1.25 -8.20
CA ALA A 294 -0.21 2.28 -7.34
C ALA A 294 0.57 2.45 -6.03
N VAL A 295 1.00 1.34 -5.40
CA VAL A 295 1.88 1.39 -4.22
C VAL A 295 3.19 2.11 -4.55
N GLY A 296 3.81 1.82 -5.69
CA GLY A 296 5.03 2.51 -6.13
C GLY A 296 4.84 4.04 -6.22
N LEU A 297 3.80 4.50 -6.92
CA LEU A 297 3.51 5.94 -7.05
C LEU A 297 3.20 6.60 -5.70
N VAL A 298 2.42 5.93 -4.85
CA VAL A 298 2.06 6.42 -3.52
C VAL A 298 3.30 6.57 -2.64
N THR A 299 4.14 5.53 -2.55
CA THR A 299 5.35 5.57 -1.72
C THR A 299 6.34 6.66 -2.15
N ILE A 300 6.50 6.91 -3.46
CA ILE A 300 7.35 8.00 -3.96
C ILE A 300 6.82 9.36 -3.46
N ALA A 301 5.51 9.59 -3.55
CA ALA A 301 4.92 10.84 -3.06
C ALA A 301 5.03 10.98 -1.53
N GLU A 302 4.87 9.87 -0.79
CA GLU A 302 4.96 9.83 0.67
C GLU A 302 6.39 10.14 1.17
N CYS A 303 7.44 9.68 0.48
CA CYS A 303 8.83 9.90 0.86
C CYS A 303 9.17 11.37 1.13
N CYS A 304 8.72 12.29 0.26
CA CYS A 304 8.95 13.72 0.44
C CYS A 304 8.37 14.24 1.77
N THR A 305 7.16 13.80 2.10
CA THR A 305 6.44 14.25 3.30
C THR A 305 7.00 13.65 4.58
N ILE A 306 7.40 12.37 4.53
CA ILE A 306 8.03 11.68 5.66
C ILE A 306 9.40 12.29 5.97
N LEU A 307 10.17 12.65 4.94
CA LEU A 307 11.46 13.32 5.12
C LEU A 307 11.33 14.71 5.75
N LEU A 308 10.32 15.48 5.34
CA LEU A 308 10.11 16.86 5.83
C LEU A 308 9.39 16.93 7.18
N GLY A 309 8.53 15.95 7.50
CA GLY A 309 7.66 15.99 8.67
C GLY A 309 8.39 16.17 10.01
N PRO A 310 9.33 15.27 10.39
CA PRO A 310 10.07 15.38 11.64
C PRO A 310 10.99 16.61 11.73
N PRO A 311 11.77 17.00 10.70
CA PRO A 311 12.55 18.25 10.75
C PRO A 311 11.70 19.49 10.98
N ILE A 312 10.54 19.62 10.31
CA ILE A 312 9.60 20.73 10.56
C ILE A 312 9.06 20.69 12.00
N GLY A 313 8.84 19.50 12.55
CA GLY A 313 8.47 19.34 13.96
C GLY A 313 9.60 19.76 14.90
N GLY A 314 10.84 19.38 14.59
CA GLY A 314 12.04 19.73 15.35
C GLY A 314 12.30 21.23 15.38
N THR A 315 12.22 21.93 14.25
CA THR A 315 12.41 23.39 14.22
C THR A 315 11.36 24.13 15.05
N LEU A 316 10.14 23.60 15.11
CA LEU A 316 9.07 24.14 15.96
C LEU A 316 9.41 23.96 17.45
N ILE A 317 9.98 22.82 17.82
CA ILE A 317 10.45 22.56 19.19
C ILE A 317 11.60 23.51 19.53
N ASP A 318 12.58 23.67 18.63
CA ASP A 318 13.76 24.51 18.86
C ASP A 318 13.39 26.00 19.00
N THR A 319 12.35 26.46 18.29
CA THR A 319 11.91 27.88 18.32
C THR A 319 11.10 28.20 19.58
N PHE A 320 10.16 27.32 19.96
CA PHE A 320 9.25 27.57 21.08
C PHE A 320 9.72 26.98 22.41
N GLY A 321 10.66 26.04 22.39
CA GLY A 321 11.18 25.35 23.58
C GLY A 321 10.23 24.35 24.23
N ASP A 322 9.07 24.04 23.61
CA ASP A 322 8.10 23.08 24.14
C ASP A 322 7.61 22.12 23.03
N TYR A 323 7.65 20.82 23.33
CA TYR A 323 7.19 19.73 22.47
C TYR A 323 5.69 19.76 22.18
N LYS A 324 4.88 20.42 23.02
CA LYS A 324 3.42 20.51 22.83
C LYS A 324 3.04 21.07 21.46
N TYR A 325 3.77 22.07 20.97
CA TYR A 325 3.48 22.68 19.67
C TYR A 325 3.69 21.71 18.50
N MET A 326 4.67 20.80 18.60
CA MET A 326 4.89 19.75 17.61
C MET A 326 3.71 18.76 17.58
N PHE A 327 3.20 18.34 18.74
CA PHE A 327 2.02 17.47 18.81
C PHE A 327 0.75 18.17 18.30
N ILE A 328 0.56 19.44 18.63
CA ILE A 328 -0.57 20.24 18.12
C ILE A 328 -0.50 20.35 16.59
N LYS A 329 0.67 20.67 16.03
CA LYS A 329 0.88 20.72 14.57
C LYS A 329 0.58 19.38 13.92
N CYS A 330 1.12 18.28 14.44
CA CYS A 330 0.88 16.95 13.89
C CYS A 330 -0.59 16.55 13.96
N GLY A 331 -1.24 16.79 15.10
CA GLY A 331 -2.66 16.53 15.29
C GLY A 331 -3.55 17.35 14.36
N ALA A 332 -3.30 18.65 14.22
CA ALA A 332 -4.05 19.53 13.33
C ALA A 332 -3.94 19.10 11.86
N VAL A 333 -2.73 18.80 11.39
CA VAL A 333 -2.49 18.33 10.01
C VAL A 333 -3.20 17.00 9.76
N MET A 334 -3.16 16.07 10.71
CA MET A 334 -3.84 14.77 10.58
C MET A 334 -5.37 14.90 10.61
N VAL A 335 -5.95 15.71 11.48
CA VAL A 335 -7.40 15.98 11.49
C VAL A 335 -7.83 16.65 10.18
N LEU A 336 -7.03 17.58 9.66
CA LEU A 336 -7.26 18.19 8.34
C LEU A 336 -7.24 17.15 7.22
N ALA A 337 -6.26 16.24 7.22
CA ALA A 337 -6.17 15.16 6.24
C ALA A 337 -7.37 14.19 6.31
N GLY A 338 -7.78 13.79 7.53
CA GLY A 338 -8.93 12.92 7.77
C GLY A 338 -10.26 13.55 7.33
N THR A 339 -10.46 14.83 7.64
CA THR A 339 -11.65 15.59 7.23
C THR A 339 -11.68 15.83 5.72
N PHE A 340 -10.54 16.16 5.11
CA PHE A 340 -10.39 16.25 3.66
C PHE A 340 -10.79 14.94 2.96
N LEU A 341 -10.22 13.81 3.40
CA LEU A 341 -10.54 12.49 2.84
C LEU A 341 -12.02 12.16 3.04
N PHE A 342 -12.60 12.46 4.19
CA PHE A 342 -14.02 12.23 4.46
C PHE A 342 -14.91 12.99 3.47
N ILE A 343 -14.67 14.29 3.30
CA ILE A 343 -15.44 15.16 2.42
C ILE A 343 -15.27 14.76 0.95
N MET A 344 -14.03 14.51 0.52
CA MET A 344 -13.75 14.16 -0.88
C MET A 344 -14.28 12.78 -1.25
N ASN A 345 -14.18 11.80 -0.35
CA ASN A 345 -14.79 10.50 -0.55
C ASN A 345 -16.32 10.61 -0.60
N TYR A 346 -16.94 11.48 0.21
CA TYR A 346 -18.38 11.77 0.10
C TYR A 346 -18.78 12.26 -1.29
N TYR A 347 -18.06 13.23 -1.85
CA TYR A 347 -18.30 13.68 -3.23
C TYR A 347 -18.06 12.57 -4.25
N ASN A 348 -17.00 11.78 -4.09
CA ASN A 348 -16.66 10.68 -4.99
C ASN A 348 -17.78 9.63 -5.02
N TYR A 349 -18.25 9.14 -3.87
CA TYR A 349 -19.36 8.18 -3.80
C TYR A 349 -20.65 8.76 -4.39
N ARG A 350 -20.95 10.04 -4.17
CA ARG A 350 -22.13 10.69 -4.75
C ARG A 350 -22.04 10.81 -6.27
N MET A 351 -20.85 11.08 -6.81
CA MET A 351 -20.63 11.12 -8.26
C MET A 351 -20.75 9.72 -8.88
N LEU A 352 -20.14 8.71 -8.27
CA LEU A 352 -20.25 7.31 -8.71
C LEU A 352 -21.71 6.86 -8.74
N ALA A 353 -22.49 7.18 -7.70
CA ALA A 353 -23.92 6.88 -7.67
C ALA A 353 -24.71 7.61 -8.77
N LYS A 354 -24.35 8.85 -9.12
CA LYS A 354 -24.97 9.57 -10.24
C LYS A 354 -24.60 8.96 -11.60
N GLU A 355 -23.36 8.55 -11.79
CA GLU A 355 -22.88 7.89 -13.01
C GLU A 355 -23.55 6.53 -13.21
N GLU A 356 -23.70 5.75 -12.13
CA GLU A 356 -24.40 4.46 -12.16
C GLU A 356 -25.88 4.63 -12.51
N LYS A 357 -26.57 5.63 -11.92
CA LYS A 357 -27.96 5.96 -12.29
C LYS A 357 -28.08 6.34 -13.77
N LYS A 358 -27.15 7.15 -14.30
CA LYS A 358 -27.13 7.51 -15.73
C LYS A 358 -26.87 6.30 -16.62
N ARG A 359 -26.03 5.35 -16.20
CA ARG A 359 -25.77 4.13 -16.96
C ARG A 359 -27.00 3.23 -17.00
N LYS A 360 -27.67 3.02 -15.86
CA LYS A 360 -28.93 2.27 -15.78
C LYS A 360 -30.04 2.91 -16.62
N ALA A 361 -30.17 4.24 -16.59
CA ALA A 361 -31.12 4.96 -17.44
C ALA A 361 -30.84 4.75 -18.94
N LYS A 362 -29.56 4.79 -19.37
CA LYS A 362 -29.19 4.48 -20.75
C LYS A 362 -29.44 3.02 -21.13
N GLU A 363 -29.17 2.07 -20.24
CA GLU A 363 -29.45 0.65 -20.45
C GLU A 363 -30.96 0.38 -20.56
N GLU A 364 -31.80 1.11 -19.82
CA GLU A 364 -33.27 1.05 -19.92
C GLU A 364 -33.80 1.67 -21.22
N ASP A 365 -33.26 2.82 -21.66
CA ASP A 365 -33.61 3.44 -22.95
C ASP A 365 -33.15 2.60 -24.16
N THR A 366 -32.11 1.77 -24.00
CA THR A 366 -31.56 0.92 -25.09
C THR A 366 -32.18 -0.49 -25.10
N LYS A 367 -33.03 -0.86 -24.13
CA LYS A 367 -33.83 -2.08 -24.26
C LYS A 367 -34.80 -1.86 -25.42
N PRO A 368 -34.77 -2.69 -26.49
CA PRO A 368 -35.74 -2.54 -27.55
C PRO A 368 -37.13 -2.66 -26.93
N VAL A 369 -38.00 -1.71 -27.26
CA VAL A 369 -39.45 -1.82 -27.06
C VAL A 369 -39.90 -3.08 -27.80
N ARG A 370 -39.82 -4.22 -27.11
CA ARG A 370 -40.32 -5.49 -27.61
C ARG A 370 -41.72 -5.63 -27.06
N THR A 371 -42.62 -4.78 -27.55
CA THR A 371 -44.06 -4.95 -27.37
C THR A 371 -44.81 -4.23 -28.49
N GLU A 372 -45.79 -4.99 -29.02
CA GLU A 372 -47.06 -4.51 -29.58
C GLU A 372 -47.28 -4.37 -31.09
N ASN A 373 -46.35 -4.77 -31.97
CA ASN A 373 -46.67 -4.84 -33.41
C ASN A 373 -46.64 -6.23 -34.07
N GLU A 374 -46.16 -7.28 -33.40
CA GLU A 374 -46.26 -8.65 -33.95
C GLU A 374 -47.58 -9.36 -33.59
N GLY A 375 -48.36 -8.85 -32.64
CA GLY A 375 -49.67 -9.41 -32.27
C GLY A 375 -50.84 -8.99 -33.17
N ARG A 376 -50.69 -7.95 -33.98
CA ARG A 376 -51.80 -7.40 -34.79
C ARG A 376 -51.90 -7.99 -36.20
N ASN A 377 -50.84 -8.63 -36.69
CA ASN A 377 -50.82 -9.24 -38.03
C ASN A 377 -51.31 -10.70 -38.07
N ASN A 378 -51.65 -11.29 -36.92
CA ASN A 378 -52.11 -12.68 -36.85
C ASN A 378 -53.65 -12.87 -36.85
N TRP A 379 -54.42 -11.78 -36.92
CA TRP A 379 -55.89 -11.85 -37.02
C TRP A 379 -56.43 -12.11 -38.45
N ASN A 380 -55.56 -12.22 -39.45
CA ASN A 380 -55.96 -12.48 -40.85
C ASN A 380 -55.65 -13.91 -41.35
N LYS A 381 -55.44 -14.87 -40.45
CA LYS A 381 -55.28 -16.28 -40.81
C LYS A 381 -56.13 -17.19 -39.92
N GLU A 382 -57.43 -16.96 -39.92
CA GLU A 382 -58.38 -18.04 -39.71
C GLU A 382 -59.12 -18.28 -41.03
N HIS A 383 -58.70 -19.33 -41.74
CA HIS A 383 -59.60 -20.28 -42.37
C HIS A 383 -58.77 -21.47 -42.88
N VAL A 384 -59.30 -22.67 -42.61
CA VAL A 384 -59.07 -23.98 -43.24
C VAL A 384 -58.37 -25.06 -42.39
N GLN A 385 -59.24 -25.91 -41.81
CA GLN A 385 -59.23 -27.39 -41.64
C GLN A 385 -58.55 -28.10 -40.46
N ASP A 386 -59.39 -28.47 -39.48
CA ASP A 386 -59.70 -29.79 -38.88
C ASP A 386 -58.69 -30.96 -38.89
N GLY A 387 -58.44 -31.50 -37.67
CA GLY A 387 -58.16 -32.93 -37.37
C GLY A 387 -56.90 -33.22 -36.53
N PRO A 388 -56.87 -34.31 -35.73
CA PRO A 388 -57.47 -34.41 -34.40
C PRO A 388 -56.45 -34.47 -33.24
N GLU A 389 -56.87 -33.88 -32.13
CA GLU A 389 -56.74 -34.26 -30.71
C GLU A 389 -55.70 -35.34 -30.31
N LEU A 390 -54.74 -34.96 -29.47
CA LEU A 390 -54.04 -35.82 -28.52
C LEU A 390 -53.74 -35.02 -27.23
N GLU A 391 -54.28 -35.52 -26.11
CA GLU A 391 -54.22 -34.97 -24.75
C GLU A 391 -52.80 -34.85 -24.15
N PRO A 392 -52.62 -34.04 -23.08
CA PRO A 392 -51.31 -33.63 -22.58
C PRO A 392 -50.75 -34.56 -21.49
N LEU A 393 -49.50 -35.02 -21.65
CA LEU A 393 -48.74 -35.66 -20.57
C LEU A 393 -48.02 -34.58 -19.75
N ARG A 394 -48.67 -34.17 -18.66
CA ARG A 394 -48.12 -33.35 -17.58
C ARG A 394 -47.92 -34.27 -16.38
N GLU A 395 -46.73 -34.83 -16.19
CA GLU A 395 -46.28 -35.35 -14.88
C GLU A 395 -44.80 -35.77 -14.93
N GLU A 396 -43.88 -34.79 -14.93
CA GLU A 396 -42.47 -35.10 -14.62
C GLU A 396 -41.74 -33.91 -13.97
N GLN A 397 -42.34 -33.32 -12.93
CA GLN A 397 -41.62 -32.40 -12.02
C GLN A 397 -41.94 -32.52 -10.52
N GLU A 398 -42.66 -33.55 -10.08
CA GLU A 398 -42.87 -33.80 -8.63
C GLU A 398 -42.10 -35.00 -8.05
N GLY A 399 -41.22 -35.64 -8.83
CA GLY A 399 -40.45 -36.82 -8.39
C GLY A 399 -39.15 -36.56 -7.61
N LEU A 400 -38.57 -35.36 -7.64
CA LEU A 400 -37.21 -35.12 -7.12
C LEU A 400 -37.15 -34.36 -5.78
N LYS A 401 -38.26 -34.26 -5.04
CA LYS A 401 -38.29 -33.69 -3.68
C LYS A 401 -38.62 -34.68 -2.57
N LYS A 402 -38.71 -35.99 -2.86
CA LYS A 402 -39.02 -37.02 -1.85
C LYS A 402 -37.87 -37.96 -1.45
N GLU A 403 -36.66 -37.80 -1.98
CA GLU A 403 -35.51 -38.66 -1.57
C GLU A 403 -34.51 -38.02 -0.59
N ALA A 404 -34.76 -36.80 -0.08
CA ALA A 404 -33.87 -36.18 0.92
C ALA A 404 -34.39 -36.19 2.37
N ASN A 405 -35.59 -36.73 2.62
CA ASN A 405 -36.17 -36.85 3.95
C ASN A 405 -36.68 -38.27 4.18
N GLY A 406 -35.79 -39.18 4.55
CA GLY A 406 -36.20 -40.49 5.06
C GLY A 406 -35.17 -41.59 4.91
N THR A 407 -34.12 -41.58 5.73
CA THR A 407 -33.62 -42.85 6.30
C THR A 407 -32.93 -42.59 7.63
N ASN A 408 -33.27 -43.48 8.57
CA ASN A 408 -32.94 -43.52 9.99
C ASN A 408 -31.44 -43.50 10.31
#